data_AF-A0ABD1ERI1-F1
#
_entry.id   AF-A0ABD1ERI1-F1
#
_cell.length_a   1.000
_cell.length_b   1.000
_cell.length_c   1.000
_cell.angle_alpha   90.00
_cell.angle_beta   90.00
_cell.angle_gamma   90.00
#
_symmetry.space_group_name_H-M   'P 1'
#
loop_
_entity.id
_entity.type
_entity.pdbx_description
1 polymer ?
#
loop_
_entity_poly.entity_id
_entity_poly.type
_entity_poly.pdbx_seq_one_letter_code
_entity_poly.pdbx_strand_id
1 'polypeptide(L)'
;MGEKRRASSPAPVDVYDEEFYNNLKFAKGLINEMCCIGDKQICKKWIGKLVNLKSDDPVVKKNRNCFFKYMLSVMEKAIKDSAYKLNIEGGKKASTDNNFLCKWSNDKRTYLAAKPLPGLGTLVYLAVSKNPSLGWDHP
;
A
#
# COMPACT_ATOMS: atom_id res chain seq x y z
N MET A 1 -40.97 -39.12 -26.49
CA MET A 1 -39.58 -39.50 -26.16
C MET A 1 -38.99 -38.41 -25.29
N GLY A 2 -38.73 -38.69 -24.02
CA GLY A 2 -38.20 -37.71 -23.06
C GLY A 2 -36.68 -37.77 -23.03
N GLU A 3 -36.03 -36.72 -23.52
CA GLU A 3 -34.58 -36.58 -23.48
C GLU A 3 -34.16 -36.18 -22.06
N LYS A 4 -33.68 -37.16 -21.29
CA LYS A 4 -33.09 -36.94 -19.97
C LYS A 4 -31.83 -36.08 -20.12
N ARG A 5 -31.94 -34.80 -19.77
CA ARG A 5 -30.79 -33.91 -19.54
C ARG A 5 -29.89 -34.57 -18.50
N ARG A 6 -28.72 -35.05 -18.93
CA ARG A 6 -27.67 -35.51 -18.02
C ARG A 6 -27.23 -34.30 -17.20
N ALA A 7 -27.41 -34.38 -15.87
CA ALA A 7 -26.77 -33.46 -14.96
C ALA A 7 -25.26 -33.61 -15.13
N SER A 8 -24.60 -32.57 -15.64
CA SER A 8 -23.14 -32.50 -15.70
C SER A 8 -22.62 -32.49 -14.28
N SER A 9 -21.82 -33.50 -13.93
CA SER A 9 -21.01 -33.53 -12.72
C SER A 9 -20.27 -32.18 -12.58
N PRO A 10 -20.20 -31.56 -11.38
CA PRO A 10 -19.42 -30.34 -11.23
C PRO A 10 -17.97 -30.63 -11.66
N ALA A 11 -17.45 -29.81 -12.57
CA ALA A 11 -16.07 -29.93 -13.02
C ALA A 11 -15.13 -29.91 -11.79
N PRO A 12 -14.04 -30.71 -11.80
CA PRO A 12 -13.05 -30.68 -10.74
C PRO A 12 -12.60 -29.24 -10.49
N VAL A 13 -12.57 -28.81 -9.23
CA VAL A 13 -12.15 -27.45 -8.89
C VAL A 13 -10.69 -27.29 -9.32
N ASP A 14 -10.43 -26.30 -10.18
CA ASP A 14 -9.09 -26.03 -10.67
C ASP A 14 -8.22 -25.48 -9.53
N VAL A 15 -7.18 -26.23 -9.18
CA VAL A 15 -6.22 -25.91 -8.11
C VAL A 15 -5.64 -24.50 -8.26
N TYR A 16 -5.42 -24.03 -9.50
CA TYR A 16 -4.90 -22.69 -9.74
C TYR A 16 -5.94 -21.60 -9.53
N ASP A 17 -7.23 -21.89 -9.68
CA ASP A 17 -8.28 -20.93 -9.40
C ASP A 17 -8.54 -20.82 -7.89
N GLU A 18 -8.45 -21.93 -7.14
CA GLU A 18 -8.44 -21.88 -5.68
C GLU A 18 -7.25 -21.10 -5.13
N GLU A 19 -6.05 -21.36 -5.65
CA GLU A 19 -4.84 -20.63 -5.28
C GLU A 19 -5.00 -19.13 -5.56
N PHE A 20 -5.55 -18.76 -6.72
CA PHE A 20 -5.80 -17.36 -7.06
C PHE A 20 -6.81 -16.71 -6.11
N TYR A 21 -7.87 -17.43 -5.74
CA TYR A 21 -8.87 -16.94 -4.80
C TYR A 21 -8.30 -16.71 -3.39
N ASN A 22 -7.44 -17.61 -2.93
CA ASN A 22 -6.73 -17.43 -1.66
C ASN A 22 -5.79 -16.22 -1.70
N ASN A 23 -5.05 -16.04 -2.80
CA ASN A 23 -4.22 -14.86 -3.02
C ASN A 23 -5.05 -13.55 -3.02
N LEU A 24 -6.26 -13.56 -3.60
CA LEU A 24 -7.17 -12.40 -3.57
C LEU A 24 -7.61 -12.04 -2.14
N LYS A 25 -7.95 -13.02 -1.32
CA LYS A 25 -8.28 -12.79 0.10
C LYS A 25 -7.12 -12.15 0.84
N PHE A 26 -5.91 -12.66 0.63
CA PHE A 26 -4.70 -12.11 1.23
C PHE A 26 -4.42 -10.68 0.76
N ALA A 27 -4.54 -10.43 -0.55
CA ALA A 27 -4.38 -9.10 -1.14
C ALA A 27 -5.32 -8.06 -0.50
N LYS A 28 -6.57 -8.45 -0.23
CA LYS A 28 -7.56 -7.57 0.39
C LYS A 28 -7.14 -7.14 1.80
N GLY A 29 -6.54 -8.05 2.58
CA GLY A 29 -5.95 -7.74 3.88
C GLY A 29 -4.84 -6.71 3.77
N LEU A 30 -3.85 -6.97 2.89
CA LEU A 30 -2.71 -6.08 2.68
C LEU A 30 -3.12 -4.67 2.22
N ILE A 31 -4.10 -4.56 1.32
CA ILE A 31 -4.60 -3.24 0.87
C ILE A 31 -5.19 -2.42 2.03
N ASN A 32 -5.85 -3.08 2.98
CA ASN A 32 -6.43 -2.40 4.13
C ASN A 32 -5.33 -1.91 5.08
N GLU A 33 -4.26 -2.69 5.26
CA GLU A 33 -3.12 -2.37 6.12
C GLU A 33 -2.18 -1.31 5.54
N MET A 34 -2.11 -1.17 4.21
CA MET A 34 -1.32 -0.12 3.58
C MET A 34 -1.76 1.28 4.06
N CYS A 35 -0.80 2.18 4.24
CA CYS A 35 -1.09 3.56 4.64
C CYS A 35 -1.21 4.51 3.44
N CYS A 36 -0.39 4.31 2.40
CA CYS A 36 -0.35 5.17 1.22
C CYS A 36 -1.53 4.92 0.27
N ILE A 37 -2.40 5.93 0.07
CA ILE A 37 -3.53 5.82 -0.88
C ILE A 37 -3.03 5.63 -2.32
N GLY A 38 -1.92 6.26 -2.72
CA GLY A 38 -1.35 6.09 -4.06
C GLY A 38 -1.02 4.63 -4.36
N ASP A 39 -0.30 3.98 -3.43
CA ASP A 39 0.07 2.58 -3.57
C ASP A 39 -1.16 1.66 -3.54
N LYS A 40 -2.18 1.97 -2.72
CA LYS A 40 -3.46 1.25 -2.74
C LYS A 40 -4.10 1.29 -4.12
N GLN A 41 -4.12 2.45 -4.80
CA GLN A 41 -4.71 2.56 -6.13
C GLN A 41 -3.92 1.79 -7.18
N ILE A 42 -2.58 1.84 -7.11
CA ILE A 42 -1.71 1.05 -8.00
C ILE A 42 -1.96 -0.44 -7.79
N CYS A 43 -1.98 -0.92 -6.55
CA CYS A 43 -2.23 -2.33 -6.24
C CYS A 43 -3.62 -2.78 -6.72
N LYS A 44 -4.66 -1.99 -6.45
CA LYS A 44 -6.02 -2.27 -6.93
C LYS A 44 -6.08 -2.36 -8.45
N LYS A 45 -5.40 -1.47 -9.16
CA LYS A 45 -5.34 -1.49 -10.64
C LYS A 45 -4.71 -2.79 -11.14
N TRP A 46 -3.58 -3.22 -10.57
CA TRP A 46 -2.92 -4.47 -10.97
C TRP A 46 -3.73 -5.71 -10.61
N ILE A 47 -4.34 -5.76 -9.43
CA ILE A 47 -5.24 -6.84 -9.03
C ILE A 47 -6.45 -6.91 -9.97
N GLY A 48 -7.01 -5.77 -10.35
CA GLY A 48 -8.09 -5.71 -11.35
C GLY A 48 -7.68 -6.33 -12.69
N LYS A 49 -6.46 -6.08 -13.16
CA LYS A 49 -5.93 -6.74 -14.37
C LYS A 49 -5.83 -8.26 -14.20
N LEU A 50 -5.38 -8.74 -13.05
CA LEU A 50 -5.26 -10.18 -12.78
C LEU A 50 -6.62 -10.88 -12.71
N VAL A 51 -7.63 -10.24 -12.11
CA VAL A 51 -9.00 -10.75 -12.06
C VAL A 51 -9.61 -10.86 -13.46
N ASN A 52 -9.28 -9.91 -14.34
CA ASN A 52 -9.73 -9.90 -15.72
C ASN A 52 -8.96 -10.88 -16.62
N LEU A 53 -7.84 -11.43 -16.15
CA LEU A 53 -7.05 -12.43 -16.87
C LEU A 53 -7.68 -13.82 -16.71
N LYS A 54 -8.76 -14.04 -17.47
CA LYS A 54 -9.44 -15.34 -17.58
C LYS A 54 -8.83 -16.12 -18.74
N SER A 55 -8.37 -17.33 -18.45
CA SER A 55 -7.84 -18.27 -19.43
C SER A 55 -8.08 -19.68 -18.91
N ASP A 56 -8.41 -20.60 -19.80
CA ASP A 56 -8.51 -22.03 -19.48
C ASP A 56 -7.14 -22.74 -19.57
N ASP A 57 -6.11 -22.06 -20.09
CA ASP A 57 -4.75 -22.58 -20.16
C ASP A 57 -4.11 -22.65 -18.76
N PRO A 58 -3.76 -23.86 -18.26
CA PRO A 58 -3.12 -24.04 -16.97
C PRO A 58 -1.79 -23.29 -16.83
N VAL A 59 -1.04 -23.11 -17.91
CA VAL A 59 0.23 -22.35 -17.91
C VAL A 59 -0.03 -20.88 -17.63
N VAL A 60 -1.09 -20.31 -18.22
CA VAL A 60 -1.49 -18.93 -17.97
C VAL A 60 -1.95 -18.75 -16.52
N LYS A 61 -2.76 -19.68 -15.99
CA LYS A 61 -3.19 -19.65 -14.58
C LYS A 61 -2.01 -19.74 -13.62
N LYS A 62 -1.08 -20.65 -13.86
CA LYS A 62 0.17 -20.78 -13.09
C LYS A 62 0.99 -19.49 -13.13
N ASN A 63 1.17 -18.88 -14.30
CA ASN A 63 1.93 -17.65 -14.47
C ASN A 63 1.26 -16.46 -13.76
N ARG A 64 -0.08 -16.35 -13.88
CA ARG A 64 -0.90 -15.38 -13.13
C ARG A 64 -0.64 -15.50 -11.63
N ASN A 65 -0.70 -16.71 -11.10
CA ASN A 65 -0.53 -16.96 -9.67
C ASN A 65 0.91 -16.71 -9.21
N CYS A 66 1.90 -17.10 -10.01
CA CYS A 66 3.32 -16.83 -9.74
C CYS A 66 3.59 -15.32 -9.64
N PHE A 67 3.11 -14.55 -10.63
CA PHE A 67 3.20 -13.09 -10.59
C PHE A 67 2.45 -12.52 -9.37
N PHE A 68 1.25 -13.01 -9.09
CA PHE A 68 0.46 -12.47 -7.99
C PHE A 68 1.14 -12.71 -6.63
N LYS A 69 1.72 -13.90 -6.41
CA LYS A 69 2.53 -14.19 -5.23
C LYS A 69 3.72 -13.25 -5.07
N TYR A 70 4.44 -12.97 -6.15
CA TYR A 70 5.52 -11.99 -6.14
C TYR A 70 5.00 -10.59 -5.78
N MET A 71 3.88 -10.16 -6.36
CA MET A 71 3.27 -8.88 -6.03
C MET A 71 2.89 -8.81 -4.55
N LEU A 72 2.30 -9.88 -3.99
CA LEU A 72 1.94 -9.95 -2.57
C LEU A 72 3.15 -9.81 -1.64
N SER A 73 4.30 -10.41 -1.98
CA SER A 73 5.51 -10.26 -1.16
C SER A 73 6.08 -8.84 -1.20
N VAL A 74 5.99 -8.16 -2.35
CA VAL A 74 6.35 -6.73 -2.47
C VAL A 74 5.42 -5.87 -1.61
N MET A 75 4.12 -6.15 -1.63
CA MET A 75 3.13 -5.45 -0.82
C MET A 75 3.39 -5.61 0.69
N GLU A 76 3.67 -6.85 1.13
CA GLU A 76 3.98 -7.15 2.53
C GLU A 76 5.27 -6.46 2.99
N LYS A 77 6.31 -6.46 2.15
CA LYS A 77 7.56 -5.75 2.44
C LYS A 77 7.33 -4.25 2.59
N ALA A 78 6.55 -3.63 1.71
CA ALA A 78 6.23 -2.21 1.79
C ALA A 78 5.49 -1.84 3.07
N ILE A 79 4.55 -2.68 3.52
CA ILE A 79 3.83 -2.50 4.79
C ILE A 79 4.79 -2.60 5.98
N LYS A 80 5.66 -3.62 6.00
CA LYS A 80 6.66 -3.79 7.06
C LYS A 80 7.62 -2.62 7.12
N ASP A 81 8.20 -2.21 5.99
CA ASP A 81 9.12 -1.08 5.91
C ASP A 81 8.46 0.23 6.37
N SER A 82 7.18 0.43 6.05
CA SER A 82 6.38 1.55 6.56
C SER A 82 6.17 1.47 8.08
N ALA A 83 5.88 0.28 8.62
CA ALA A 83 5.68 0.07 10.05
C ALA A 83 6.98 0.32 10.85
N TYR A 84 8.13 -0.11 10.33
CA TYR A 84 9.44 0.18 10.93
C TYR A 84 9.73 1.69 10.97
N LYS A 85 9.42 2.42 9.89
CA LYS A 85 9.55 3.89 9.87
C LYS A 85 8.66 4.57 10.92
N LEU A 86 7.40 4.14 11.04
CA LEU A 86 6.46 4.70 12.03
C LEU A 86 6.85 4.39 13.49
N ASN A 87 7.46 3.23 13.74
CA ASN A 87 7.92 2.83 15.08
C ASN A 87 9.15 3.62 15.54
N ILE A 88 9.99 4.12 14.63
CA ILE A 88 11.14 4.98 14.97
C ILE A 88 10.70 6.44 15.23
N GLU A 89 9.63 6.91 14.60
CA GLU A 89 9.23 8.32 14.64
C GLU A 89 8.16 8.69 15.69
N GLY A 90 7.68 7.74 16.49
CA GLY A 90 6.85 8.05 17.66
C GLY A 90 5.62 8.90 17.31
N GLY A 91 4.65 8.29 16.63
CA GLY A 91 3.27 8.78 16.58
C GLY A 91 3.03 10.01 15.70
N LYS A 92 2.67 9.77 14.44
CA LYS A 92 1.55 10.44 13.77
C LYS A 92 1.16 9.64 12.53
N LYS A 93 -0.13 9.31 12.42
CA LYS A 93 -0.72 8.71 11.21
C LYS A 93 -0.46 9.69 10.07
N ALA A 94 0.36 9.28 9.10
CA ALA A 94 0.44 9.97 7.82
C ALA A 94 -0.87 9.71 7.08
N SER A 95 -1.87 10.58 7.32
CA SER A 95 -2.94 10.75 6.35
C SER A 95 -2.28 11.22 5.05
N THR A 96 -2.73 10.62 3.97
CA THR A 96 -2.46 11.03 2.61
C THR A 96 -2.72 12.52 2.49
N ASP A 97 -1.66 13.27 2.27
CA ASP A 97 -1.69 14.47 1.48
C ASP A 97 -0.24 14.83 1.18
N ASN A 98 -0.04 15.85 0.35
CA ASN A 98 1.21 16.56 0.16
C ASN A 98 1.69 17.18 1.49
N ASN A 99 1.94 16.34 2.48
CA ASN A 99 1.87 16.72 3.88
C ASN A 99 3.17 17.37 4.26
N PHE A 100 3.10 18.69 4.22
CA PHE A 100 3.95 19.60 4.95
C PHE A 100 4.22 19.03 6.35
N LEU A 101 5.46 18.62 6.61
CA LEU A 101 5.93 18.27 7.94
C LEU A 101 6.31 19.57 8.62
N CYS A 102 5.65 19.96 9.71
CA CYS A 102 6.14 21.04 10.57
C CYS A 102 6.25 20.58 12.02
N LYS A 103 7.39 20.85 12.66
CA LYS A 103 7.64 20.45 14.03
C LYS A 103 8.56 21.44 14.74
N TRP A 104 8.15 21.83 15.93
CA TRP A 104 9.02 22.47 16.92
C TRP A 104 9.68 21.39 17.78
N SER A 105 10.94 21.60 18.15
CA SER A 105 11.59 20.83 19.20
C SER A 105 10.89 21.07 20.54
N ASN A 106 10.97 20.11 21.46
CA ASN A 106 10.28 20.19 22.76
C ASN A 106 10.74 21.41 23.59
N ASP A 107 11.99 21.83 23.41
CA ASP A 107 12.59 23.00 24.04
C ASP A 107 12.32 24.32 23.29
N LYS A 108 11.50 24.29 22.22
CA LYS A 108 11.17 25.41 21.33
C LYS A 108 12.39 26.10 20.67
N ARG A 109 13.56 25.47 20.66
CA ARG A 109 14.78 26.04 20.08
C ARG A 109 14.88 25.85 18.57
N THR A 110 14.25 24.81 18.04
CA THR A 110 14.37 24.42 16.64
C THR A 110 13.00 24.27 16.02
N TYR A 111 12.80 24.88 14.86
CA TYR A 111 11.65 24.64 14.01
C TYR A 111 12.11 24.01 12.70
N LEU A 112 11.42 22.97 12.27
CA LEU A 112 11.62 22.33 10.98
C LEU A 112 10.29 22.30 10.23
N ALA A 113 10.31 22.78 8.99
CA ALA A 113 9.24 22.59 8.03
C ALA A 113 9.78 21.92 6.76
N ALA A 114 9.11 20.90 6.25
CA ALA A 114 9.50 20.21 5.03
C ALA A 114 8.29 19.95 4.12
N LYS A 115 8.42 20.28 2.84
CA LYS A 115 7.41 20.01 1.81
C LYS A 115 8.02 19.22 0.66
N PRO A 116 7.57 17.99 0.39
CA PRO A 116 8.00 17.26 -0.79
C PRO A 116 7.47 17.93 -2.06
N LEU A 117 8.34 18.09 -3.06
CA LEU A 117 8.02 18.59 -4.40
C LEU A 117 8.19 17.44 -5.40
N PRO A 118 7.09 16.86 -5.92
CA PRO A 118 7.15 15.71 -6.82
C PRO A 118 8.08 15.97 -8.02
N GLY A 119 9.06 15.09 -8.22
CA GLY A 119 10.04 15.18 -9.33
C GLY A 119 11.14 16.23 -9.17
N LEU A 120 11.13 17.03 -8.08
CA LEU A 120 12.06 18.15 -7.88
C LEU A 120 12.86 18.06 -6.57
N GLY A 121 12.41 17.25 -5.60
CA GLY A 121 13.10 17.07 -4.31
C GLY A 121 12.24 17.52 -3.14
N THR A 122 12.84 18.01 -2.06
CA THR A 122 12.12 18.44 -0.84
C THR A 122 12.56 19.85 -0.47
N LEU A 123 11.60 20.75 -0.30
CA LEU A 123 11.85 22.08 0.27
C LEU A 123 11.92 21.95 1.79
N VAL A 124 13.03 22.38 2.39
CA VAL A 124 13.24 22.34 3.84
C VAL A 124 13.51 23.74 4.36
N TYR A 125 12.77 24.13 5.40
CA TYR A 125 12.99 25.34 6.18
C TYR A 125 13.39 24.95 7.61
N LEU A 126 14.49 25.52 8.10
CA LEU A 126 15.03 25.27 9.43
C LEU A 126 15.28 26.61 10.13
N ALA A 127 14.74 26.77 11.33
CA ALA A 127 15.07 27.89 12.21
C ALA A 127 15.62 27.35 13.54
N VAL A 128 16.67 27.98 14.05
CA VAL A 128 17.33 27.58 15.31
C VAL A 128 17.60 28.82 16.16
N SER A 129 17.29 28.75 17.44
CA SER A 129 17.60 29.79 18.43
C SER A 129 18.30 29.20 19.65
N LYS A 130 19.28 29.93 20.19
CA LYS A 130 19.91 29.61 21.48
C LYS A 130 18.97 29.91 22.65
N ASN A 131 18.14 30.96 22.52
CA ASN A 131 17.22 31.43 23.56
C ASN A 131 15.80 31.51 22.98
N PRO A 132 14.92 30.53 23.28
CA PRO A 132 13.56 30.46 22.74
C PRO A 132 12.62 31.52 23.34
N SER A 133 13.03 32.18 24.44
CA SER A 133 12.30 33.26 25.12
C SER A 133 12.27 34.59 24.36
N LEU A 134 13.01 34.72 23.25
CA LEU A 134 13.06 35.93 22.43
C LEU A 134 11.86 36.07 21.46
N GLY A 135 10.85 35.21 21.58
CA GLY A 135 9.56 35.37 20.89
C GLY A 135 9.55 34.81 19.48
N TRP A 136 9.22 33.52 19.34
CA TRP A 136 8.75 32.93 18.08
C TRP A 136 7.23 32.87 17.98
N ASP A 137 6.53 33.20 19.07
CA ASP A 137 5.09 33.37 19.09
C ASP A 137 4.77 34.76 18.49
N HIS A 138 4.20 34.77 17.29
CA HIS A 138 3.52 35.96 16.78
C HIS A 138 2.12 36.02 17.42
N PRO A 139 1.60 37.23 17.74
CA PRO A 139 0.26 37.40 18.33
C PRO A 139 -0.87 36.86 17.44
#